data_AF-A0A1V4V863-F1
#
_entry.id   AF-A0A1V4V863-F1
#
_cell.length_a   1.000
_cell.length_b   1.000
_cell.length_c   1.000
_cell.angle_alpha   90.00
_cell.angle_beta   90.00
_cell.angle_gamma   90.00
#
_symmetry.space_group_name_H-M   'P 1'
#
loop_
_entity.id
_entity.type
_entity.pdbx_description
1 polymer ?
#
loop_
_entity_poly.entity_id
_entity_poly.type
_entity_poly.pdbx_seq_one_letter_code
_entity_poly.pdbx_strand_id
1 'polypeptide(L)'
;MSKGNLVPWWLILLQGLAALIIGIYLILYPIMTTIYLVQVLGWYWIFVGLLTLATILMDKTDWMWRALSGILGIIAGMVVIGHPYWSAILVPETLVIVVGILAICFGALSLFWAMREGWGAAIMGALSIIFGLLIIGSPFVGIAILIYLLAVLAIVGGMATIYLAFQLR
;
A
#
# COMPACT_ATOMS: atom_id res chain seq x y z
N MET A 1 -13.79 -9.27 -35.81
CA MET A 1 -13.47 -7.96 -35.20
C MET A 1 -12.21 -8.14 -34.36
N SER A 2 -11.13 -7.48 -34.77
CA SER A 2 -9.81 -7.54 -34.15
C SER A 2 -9.88 -7.09 -32.69
N LYS A 3 -9.44 -7.94 -31.76
CA LYS A 3 -9.18 -7.54 -30.37
C LYS A 3 -7.97 -6.61 -30.41
N GLY A 4 -8.23 -5.30 -30.50
CA GLY A 4 -7.20 -4.31 -30.22
C GLY A 4 -6.73 -4.54 -28.79
N ASN A 5 -5.45 -4.86 -28.61
CA ASN A 5 -4.83 -4.85 -27.29
C ASN A 5 -5.05 -3.45 -26.71
N LEU A 6 -5.97 -3.33 -25.74
CA LEU A 6 -6.33 -2.05 -25.11
C LEU A 6 -5.13 -1.38 -24.41
N VAL A 7 -4.01 -2.11 -24.30
CA VAL A 7 -2.77 -1.64 -23.69
C VAL A 7 -1.60 -1.96 -24.63
N PRO A 8 -0.81 -0.97 -25.06
CA PRO A 8 0.37 -1.21 -25.89
C PRO A 8 1.45 -1.99 -25.15
N TRP A 9 2.08 -2.98 -25.81
CA TRP A 9 3.13 -3.84 -25.21
C TRP A 9 4.30 -3.03 -24.62
N TRP A 10 4.66 -1.90 -25.25
CA TRP A 10 5.73 -1.02 -24.78
C TRP A 10 5.39 -0.31 -23.46
N LEU A 11 4.10 -0.04 -23.20
CA LEU A 11 3.65 0.58 -21.95
C LEU A 11 3.78 -0.42 -20.79
N ILE A 12 3.43 -1.68 -21.03
CA ILE A 12 3.56 -2.77 -20.06
C ILE A 12 5.04 -3.04 -19.75
N LEU A 13 5.90 -3.00 -20.77
CA LEU A 13 7.35 -3.15 -20.60
C LEU A 13 7.95 -2.01 -19.77
N LEU A 14 7.56 -0.77 -20.06
CA LEU A 14 8.02 0.41 -19.32
C LEU A 14 7.56 0.36 -17.85
N GLN A 15 6.31 -0.06 -17.60
CA GLN A 15 5.80 -0.28 -16.25
C GLN A 15 6.62 -1.34 -15.50
N GLY A 16 6.91 -2.47 -16.14
CA GLY A 16 7.68 -3.55 -15.52
C GLY A 16 9.11 -3.13 -15.20
N LEU A 17 9.77 -2.40 -16.11
CA LEU A 17 11.10 -1.85 -15.87
C LEU A 17 11.09 -0.83 -14.73
N ALA A 18 10.10 0.08 -14.69
CA ALA A 18 9.94 1.06 -13.62
C ALA A 18 9.73 0.38 -12.27
N ALA A 19 8.86 -0.63 -12.19
CA ALA A 19 8.61 -1.40 -10.98
C ALA A 19 9.89 -2.09 -10.47
N LEU A 20 10.68 -2.67 -11.38
CA LEU A 20 11.94 -3.34 -11.05
C LEU A 20 12.98 -2.34 -10.51
N ILE A 21 13.12 -1.16 -11.15
CA ILE A 21 14.02 -0.10 -10.68
C ILE A 21 13.60 0.37 -9.28
N ILE A 22 12.31 0.64 -9.06
CA ILE A 22 11.77 1.07 -7.77
C ILE A 22 12.03 0.00 -6.70
N GLY A 23 11.79 -1.27 -7.03
CA GLY A 23 12.00 -2.39 -6.11
C GLY A 23 13.47 -2.54 -5.70
N ILE A 24 14.41 -2.39 -6.63
CA ILE A 24 15.86 -2.38 -6.32
C ILE A 24 16.21 -1.16 -5.46
N TYR A 25 15.67 0.02 -5.77
CA TYR A 25 15.93 1.24 -5.01
C TYR A 25 15.44 1.17 -3.57
N LEU A 26 14.30 0.52 -3.33
CA LEU A 26 13.77 0.27 -1.99
C LEU A 26 14.73 -0.54 -1.12
N ILE A 27 15.45 -1.50 -1.70
CA ILE A 27 16.42 -2.34 -0.97
C ILE A 27 17.71 -1.57 -0.69
N LEU A 28 18.22 -0.83 -1.68
CA LEU A 28 19.50 -0.13 -1.57
C LEU A 28 19.41 1.15 -0.74
N TYR A 29 18.31 1.89 -0.86
CA TYR A 29 18.11 3.19 -0.24
C TYR A 29 16.70 3.28 0.38
N PRO A 30 16.42 2.52 1.45
CA PRO A 30 15.09 2.42 2.04
C PRO A 30 14.58 3.79 2.53
N ILE A 31 15.42 4.56 3.23
CA ILE A 31 15.04 5.85 3.81
C ILE A 31 14.66 6.86 2.73
N MET A 32 15.53 7.04 1.73
CA MET A 32 15.30 8.01 0.66
C MET A 32 14.08 7.63 -0.16
N THR A 33 13.92 6.33 -0.47
CA THR A 33 12.77 5.85 -1.23
C THR A 33 11.47 6.04 -0.47
N THR A 34 11.45 5.81 0.85
CA THR A 34 10.28 6.09 1.70
C THR A 34 9.88 7.56 1.66
N ILE A 35 10.84 8.48 1.72
CA ILE A 35 10.55 9.92 1.60
C ILE A 35 9.84 10.23 0.28
N TYR A 36 10.35 9.71 -0.84
CA TYR A 36 9.73 9.92 -2.15
C TYR A 36 8.34 9.29 -2.25
N LEU A 37 8.17 8.07 -1.76
CA LEU A 37 6.87 7.39 -1.76
C LEU A 37 5.84 8.14 -0.92
N VAL A 38 6.25 8.67 0.23
CA VAL A 38 5.39 9.47 1.10
C VAL A 38 5.03 10.80 0.45
N GLN A 39 5.95 11.45 -0.28
CA GLN A 39 5.61 12.65 -1.05
C GLN A 39 4.60 12.35 -2.17
N VAL A 40 4.78 11.26 -2.92
CA VAL A 40 3.81 10.81 -3.93
C VAL A 40 2.46 10.55 -3.29
N LEU A 41 2.43 9.92 -2.11
CA LEU A 41 1.22 9.69 -1.34
C LEU A 41 0.56 11.01 -0.91
N GLY A 42 1.33 12.01 -0.48
CA GLY A 42 0.83 13.33 -0.13
C GLY A 42 0.11 14.01 -1.29
N TRP A 43 0.71 13.98 -2.49
CA TRP A 43 0.05 14.47 -3.70
C TRP A 43 -1.21 13.69 -4.05
N TYR A 44 -1.16 12.37 -3.91
CA TYR A 44 -2.31 11.51 -4.11
C TYR A 44 -3.46 11.84 -3.14
N TRP A 45 -3.19 12.07 -1.86
CA TRP A 45 -4.21 12.47 -0.88
C TRP A 45 -4.86 13.81 -1.19
N ILE A 46 -4.09 14.80 -1.64
CA ILE A 46 -4.66 16.07 -2.12
C ILE A 46 -5.58 15.82 -3.30
N PHE A 47 -5.11 15.07 -4.30
CA PHE A 47 -5.89 14.82 -5.50
C PHE A 47 -7.18 14.06 -5.21
N VAL A 48 -7.10 12.98 -4.41
CA VAL A 48 -8.28 12.23 -3.96
C VAL A 48 -9.22 13.09 -3.13
N GLY A 49 -8.69 13.95 -2.25
CA GLY A 49 -9.51 14.86 -1.46
C GLY A 49 -10.27 15.85 -2.33
N LEU A 50 -9.60 16.44 -3.34
CA LEU A 50 -10.24 17.31 -4.33
C LEU A 50 -11.32 16.59 -5.13
N LEU A 51 -11.04 15.37 -5.63
CA LEU A 51 -12.02 14.57 -6.34
C LEU A 51 -13.23 14.24 -5.45
N THR A 52 -12.98 13.88 -4.18
CA THR A 52 -14.04 13.56 -3.20
C THR A 52 -14.95 14.77 -3.00
N LEU A 53 -14.40 15.98 -2.88
CA LEU A 53 -15.19 17.20 -2.80
C LEU A 53 -15.97 17.47 -4.10
N ALA A 54 -15.35 17.26 -5.27
CA ALA A 54 -16.02 17.41 -6.55
C ALA A 54 -17.22 16.45 -6.70
N THR A 55 -17.12 15.24 -6.16
CA THR A 55 -18.21 14.26 -6.24
C THR A 55 -19.48 14.69 -5.49
N ILE A 56 -19.39 15.60 -4.51
CA ILE A 56 -20.55 16.15 -3.77
C ILE A 56 -21.46 16.98 -4.70
N LEU A 57 -20.90 17.55 -5.76
CA LEU A 57 -21.65 18.31 -6.76
C LEU A 57 -22.56 17.42 -7.61
N MET A 58 -22.22 16.14 -7.76
CA MET A 58 -22.97 15.17 -8.56
C MET A 58 -24.03 14.45 -7.72
N ASP A 59 -23.68 14.11 -6.48
CA ASP A 59 -24.56 13.39 -5.55
C ASP A 59 -24.35 13.92 -4.13
N LYS A 60 -25.44 14.30 -3.46
CA LYS A 60 -25.43 14.85 -2.10
C LYS A 60 -25.60 13.77 -1.01
N THR A 61 -25.68 12.51 -1.39
CA THR A 61 -25.70 11.39 -0.43
C THR A 61 -24.41 11.40 0.40
N ASP A 62 -24.55 11.35 1.72
CA ASP A 62 -23.46 11.41 2.70
C ASP A 62 -22.48 12.59 2.51
N TRP A 63 -23.00 13.73 2.03
CA TRP A 63 -22.17 14.90 1.70
C TRP A 63 -21.31 15.38 2.88
N MET A 64 -21.81 15.25 4.12
CA MET A 64 -21.07 15.67 5.32
C MET A 64 -19.82 14.82 5.53
N TRP A 65 -19.95 13.49 5.44
CA TRP A 65 -18.82 12.57 5.58
C TRP A 65 -17.80 12.75 4.45
N ARG A 66 -18.27 12.97 3.23
CA ARG A 66 -17.43 13.19 2.05
C ARG A 66 -16.72 14.54 2.10
N ALA A 67 -17.38 15.59 2.59
CA ALA A 67 -16.76 16.88 2.81
C ALA A 67 -15.66 16.78 3.86
N LEU A 68 -15.94 16.12 4.99
CA LEU A 68 -14.97 15.91 6.06
C LEU A 68 -13.77 15.09 5.58
N SER A 69 -13.99 13.95 4.94
CA SER A 69 -12.90 13.10 4.44
C SER A 69 -12.09 13.79 3.34
N GLY A 70 -12.73 14.54 2.45
CA GLY A 70 -12.08 15.31 1.39
C GLY A 70 -11.17 16.41 1.95
N ILE A 71 -11.69 17.21 2.89
CA ILE A 71 -10.91 18.27 3.55
C ILE A 71 -9.76 17.67 4.36
N LEU A 72 -10.01 16.62 5.15
CA LEU A 72 -8.96 15.94 5.91
C LEU A 72 -7.88 15.37 4.98
N GLY A 73 -8.25 14.78 3.85
CA GLY A 73 -7.30 14.27 2.86
C GLY A 73 -6.41 15.39 2.28
N ILE A 74 -6.99 16.55 1.96
CA ILE A 74 -6.23 17.70 1.47
C ILE A 74 -5.27 18.21 2.54
N ILE A 75 -5.73 18.40 3.78
CA ILE A 75 -4.89 18.89 4.89
C ILE A 75 -3.77 17.89 5.16
N ALA A 76 -4.09 16.60 5.26
CA ALA A 76 -3.10 15.55 5.46
C ALA A 76 -2.05 15.55 4.35
N GLY A 77 -2.47 15.64 3.09
CA GLY A 77 -1.56 15.71 1.95
C GLY A 77 -0.67 16.96 1.97
N MET A 78 -1.20 18.13 2.35
CA MET A 78 -0.42 19.36 2.52
C MET A 78 0.64 19.23 3.64
N VAL A 79 0.27 18.64 4.78
CA VAL A 79 1.21 18.37 5.89
C VAL A 79 2.34 17.44 5.44
N VAL A 80 1.98 16.38 4.72
CA VAL A 80 2.94 15.40 4.20
C VAL A 80 3.97 16.03 3.27
N ILE A 81 3.51 16.87 2.34
CA ILE A 81 4.39 17.56 1.39
C ILE A 81 5.22 18.65 2.08
N GLY A 82 4.63 19.37 3.05
CA GLY A 82 5.32 20.43 3.79
C GLY A 82 6.43 19.92 4.71
N HIS A 83 6.29 18.69 5.23
CA HIS A 83 7.25 18.11 6.19
C HIS A 83 7.63 16.67 5.78
N PRO A 84 8.39 16.49 4.68
CA PRO A 84 8.63 15.18 4.10
C PRO A 84 9.45 14.25 5.01
N TYR A 85 10.41 14.79 5.77
CA TYR A 85 11.26 14.00 6.67
C TYR A 85 10.49 13.41 7.86
N TRP A 86 9.61 14.21 8.48
CA TRP A 86 8.77 13.76 9.59
C TRP A 86 7.68 12.79 9.12
N SER A 87 7.08 13.09 7.97
CA SER A 87 6.02 12.27 7.40
C SER A 87 6.54 10.91 6.93
N ALA A 88 7.80 10.82 6.51
CA ALA A 88 8.45 9.56 6.16
C ALA A 88 8.55 8.56 7.33
N ILE A 89 8.41 9.03 8.57
CA ILE A 89 8.39 8.17 9.77
C ILE A 89 6.93 7.94 10.19
N LEU A 90 6.17 9.02 10.38
CA LEU A 90 4.80 8.95 10.92
C LEU A 90 3.84 8.17 10.02
N VAL A 91 3.90 8.37 8.70
CA VAL A 91 2.96 7.73 7.78
C VAL A 91 3.16 6.22 7.74
N PRO A 92 4.37 5.67 7.51
CA PRO A 92 4.58 4.23 7.61
C PRO A 92 4.29 3.68 9.01
N GLU A 93 4.63 4.41 10.07
CA GLU A 93 4.36 3.97 11.45
C GLU A 93 2.86 3.78 11.72
N THR A 94 2.03 4.74 11.31
CA THR A 94 0.58 4.60 11.43
C THR A 94 0.04 3.43 10.62
N LEU A 95 0.54 3.20 9.41
CA LEU A 95 0.17 2.03 8.61
C LEU A 95 0.58 0.72 9.31
N VAL A 96 1.77 0.68 9.89
CA VAL A 96 2.30 -0.47 10.64
C VAL A 96 1.39 -0.83 11.81
N ILE A 97 0.95 0.16 12.58
CA ILE A 97 0.02 -0.06 13.70
C ILE A 97 -1.31 -0.61 13.20
N VAL A 98 -1.88 -0.03 12.14
CA VAL A 98 -3.14 -0.50 11.55
C VAL A 98 -3.01 -1.94 11.06
N VAL A 99 -1.93 -2.26 10.33
CA VAL A 99 -1.65 -3.62 9.85
C VAL A 99 -1.46 -4.59 11.01
N GLY A 100 -0.78 -4.18 12.08
CA GLY A 100 -0.59 -5.00 13.28
C GLY A 100 -1.91 -5.33 13.97
N ILE A 101 -2.79 -4.35 14.14
CA ILE A 101 -4.13 -4.55 14.70
C ILE A 101 -4.94 -5.50 13.80
N LEU A 102 -4.92 -5.28 12.48
CA LEU A 102 -5.61 -6.15 11.52
C LEU A 102 -5.07 -7.58 11.57
N ALA A 103 -3.76 -7.77 11.67
CA ALA A 103 -3.15 -9.10 11.79
C ALA A 103 -3.63 -9.82 13.06
N ILE A 104 -3.72 -9.12 14.20
CA ILE A 104 -4.29 -9.70 15.42
C ILE A 104 -5.75 -10.09 15.21
N CYS A 105 -6.56 -9.23 14.58
CA CYS A 105 -7.97 -9.53 14.29
C CYS A 105 -8.13 -10.75 13.37
N PHE A 106 -7.37 -10.82 12.27
CA PHE A 106 -7.37 -11.96 11.36
C PHE A 106 -6.88 -13.24 12.05
N GLY A 107 -5.89 -13.12 12.93
CA GLY A 107 -5.41 -14.22 13.74
C GLY A 107 -6.48 -14.75 14.69
N ALA A 108 -7.21 -13.87 15.38
CA ALA A 108 -8.32 -14.25 16.24
C ALA A 108 -9.45 -14.94 15.46
N LEU A 109 -9.82 -14.39 14.30
CA LEU A 109 -10.83 -14.99 13.41
C LEU A 109 -10.38 -16.37 12.93
N SER A 110 -9.15 -16.52 12.45
CA SER A 110 -8.65 -17.81 11.95
C SER A 110 -8.56 -18.87 13.04
N LEU A 111 -8.26 -18.50 14.30
CA LEU A 111 -8.37 -19.41 15.44
C LEU A 111 -9.82 -19.86 15.69
N PHE A 112 -10.79 -18.97 15.52
CA PHE A 112 -12.21 -19.32 15.60
C PHE A 112 -12.60 -20.31 14.49
N TRP A 113 -12.12 -20.11 13.26
CA TRP A 113 -12.36 -21.04 12.14
C TRP A 113 -11.57 -22.35 12.25
N ALA A 114 -10.45 -22.37 12.98
CA ALA A 114 -9.64 -23.57 13.17
C ALA A 114 -10.38 -24.71 13.88
N MET A 115 -11.39 -24.38 14.69
CA MET A 115 -12.29 -25.35 15.29
C MET A 115 -13.13 -26.10 14.25
N ARG A 116 -13.29 -25.55 13.04
CA ARG A 116 -14.09 -26.11 11.94
C ARG A 116 -13.25 -26.68 10.81
N GLU A 117 -12.15 -26.02 10.45
CA GLU A 117 -11.37 -26.35 9.24
C GLU A 117 -10.04 -27.08 9.53
N GLY A 118 -9.73 -27.33 10.81
CA GLY A 118 -8.57 -28.10 11.24
C GLY A 118 -7.31 -27.28 11.51
N TRP A 119 -6.21 -27.99 11.78
CA TRP A 119 -4.95 -27.44 12.32
C TRP A 119 -4.28 -26.38 11.45
N GLY A 120 -4.52 -26.38 10.13
CA GLY A 120 -3.94 -25.39 9.20
C GLY A 120 -4.39 -23.96 9.53
N ALA A 121 -5.67 -23.77 9.83
CA ALA A 121 -6.20 -22.47 10.24
C ALA A 121 -5.70 -22.05 11.63
N ALA A 122 -5.42 -23.02 12.53
CA ALA A 122 -4.86 -22.74 13.85
C ALA A 122 -3.43 -22.17 13.75
N ILE A 123 -2.59 -22.80 12.92
CA ILE A 123 -1.20 -22.38 12.72
C ILE A 123 -1.14 -20.99 12.09
N MET A 124 -1.94 -20.76 11.04
CA MET A 124 -2.00 -19.44 10.39
C MET A 124 -2.50 -18.36 11.36
N GLY A 125 -3.48 -18.67 12.20
CA GLY A 125 -3.97 -17.74 13.20
C GLY A 125 -2.94 -17.39 14.27
N ALA A 126 -2.25 -18.39 14.82
CA ALA A 126 -1.17 -18.18 15.77
C ALA A 126 -0.03 -17.33 15.16
N LEU A 127 0.41 -17.66 13.94
CA LEU A 127 1.43 -16.89 13.22
C LEU A 127 1.00 -15.44 12.99
N SER A 128 -0.27 -15.22 12.61
CA SER A 128 -0.81 -13.89 12.36
C SER A 128 -0.85 -13.03 13.62
N ILE A 129 -1.24 -13.61 14.78
CA ILE A 129 -1.19 -12.91 16.07
C ILE A 129 0.24 -12.57 16.46
N ILE A 130 1.16 -13.54 16.35
CA ILE A 130 2.59 -13.31 16.67
C ILE A 130 3.15 -12.20 15.80
N PHE A 131 2.86 -12.23 14.50
CA PHE A 131 3.27 -11.21 13.55
C PHE A 131 2.69 -9.83 13.92
N GLY A 132 1.39 -9.75 14.23
CA GLY A 132 0.75 -8.51 14.65
C GLY A 132 1.35 -7.94 15.94
N LEU A 133 1.61 -8.78 16.94
CA LEU A 133 2.24 -8.37 18.20
C LEU A 133 3.69 -7.92 17.99
N LEU A 134 4.47 -8.64 17.18
CA LEU A 134 5.86 -8.30 16.89
C LEU A 134 5.96 -6.93 16.23
N ILE A 135 5.08 -6.67 15.26
CA ILE A 135 5.05 -5.42 14.52
C ILE A 135 4.58 -4.24 15.39
N ILE A 136 3.62 -4.44 16.27
CA ILE A 136 3.16 -3.40 17.21
C ILE A 136 4.23 -3.12 18.28
N GLY A 137 4.91 -4.17 18.76
CA GLY A 137 5.95 -4.05 19.79
C GLY A 137 7.21 -3.31 19.31
N SER A 138 7.47 -3.33 18.00
CA SER A 138 8.55 -2.56 17.37
C SER A 138 8.10 -2.01 16.02
N PRO A 139 7.53 -0.78 16.01
CA PRO A 139 7.09 -0.14 14.77
C PRO A 139 8.20 -0.02 13.74
N PHE A 140 9.46 0.19 14.17
CA PHE A 140 10.62 0.24 13.29
C PHE A 140 10.85 -1.06 12.51
N VAL A 141 10.65 -2.21 13.17
CA VAL A 141 10.73 -3.53 12.49
C VAL A 141 9.58 -3.69 11.52
N GLY A 142 8.38 -3.24 11.90
CA GLY A 142 7.23 -3.20 11.00
C GLY A 142 7.47 -2.38 9.73
N ILE A 143 8.06 -1.18 9.87
CA ILE A 143 8.42 -0.31 8.74
C ILE A 143 9.40 -1.04 7.82
N ALA A 144 10.44 -1.66 8.38
CA ALA A 144 11.41 -2.42 7.58
C ALA A 144 10.75 -3.58 6.84
N ILE A 145 9.92 -4.39 7.52
CA ILE A 145 9.17 -5.49 6.90
C ILE A 145 8.31 -4.99 5.74
N LEU A 146 7.59 -3.89 5.92
CA LEU A 146 6.77 -3.32 4.84
C LEU A 146 7.61 -2.87 3.65
N ILE A 147 8.73 -2.20 3.88
CA ILE A 147 9.64 -1.75 2.82
C ILE A 147 10.19 -2.94 2.02
N TYR A 148 10.68 -3.98 2.71
CA TYR A 148 11.19 -5.18 2.05
C TYR A 148 10.10 -5.96 1.32
N LEU A 149 8.91 -6.05 1.91
CA LEU A 149 7.77 -6.70 1.25
C LEU A 149 7.39 -5.96 -0.03
N LEU A 150 7.27 -4.63 0.01
CA LEU A 150 7.00 -3.80 -1.16
C LEU A 150 8.11 -3.94 -2.21
N ALA A 151 9.37 -4.01 -1.80
CA ALA A 151 10.49 -4.20 -2.70
C ALA A 151 10.41 -5.54 -3.44
N VAL A 152 10.20 -6.64 -2.71
CA VAL A 152 10.07 -7.99 -3.29
C VAL A 152 8.88 -8.04 -4.24
N LEU A 153 7.73 -7.49 -3.85
CA LEU A 153 6.54 -7.43 -4.70
C LEU A 153 6.79 -6.62 -5.97
N ALA A 154 7.46 -5.46 -5.86
CA ALA A 154 7.81 -4.62 -7.00
C ALA A 154 8.78 -5.33 -7.97
N ILE A 155 9.77 -6.06 -7.45
CA ILE A 155 10.73 -6.82 -8.25
C ILE A 155 10.03 -8.00 -8.95
N VAL A 156 9.30 -8.83 -8.20
CA VAL A 156 8.61 -10.01 -8.75
C VAL A 156 7.53 -9.60 -9.74
N GLY A 157 6.72 -8.60 -9.39
CA GLY A 157 5.71 -8.03 -10.28
C GLY A 157 6.33 -7.37 -11.52
N GLY A 158 7.45 -6.66 -11.37
CA GLY A 158 8.22 -6.10 -12.47
C GLY A 158 8.73 -7.17 -13.44
N MET A 159 9.33 -8.24 -12.92
CA MET A 159 9.76 -9.38 -13.74
C MET A 159 8.59 -10.04 -14.49
N ALA A 160 7.48 -10.28 -13.79
CA ALA A 160 6.29 -10.90 -14.39
C ALA A 160 5.68 -10.04 -15.50
N THR A 161 5.61 -8.72 -15.32
CA THR A 161 5.09 -7.79 -16.32
C THR A 161 6.02 -7.63 -17.53
N ILE A 162 7.34 -7.63 -17.32
CA ILE A 162 8.32 -7.68 -18.41
C ILE A 162 8.12 -8.96 -19.25
N TYR A 163 7.96 -10.11 -18.58
CA TYR A 163 7.70 -11.38 -19.26
C TYR A 163 6.40 -11.34 -20.10
N LEU A 164 5.31 -10.81 -19.53
CA LEU A 164 4.04 -10.64 -20.25
C LEU A 164 4.16 -9.67 -21.43
N ALA A 165 4.94 -8.58 -21.30
CA ALA A 165 5.14 -7.63 -22.38
C ALA A 165 5.83 -8.27 -23.60
N PHE A 166 6.77 -9.19 -23.37
CA PHE A 166 7.40 -9.96 -24.45
C PHE A 166 6.46 -10.99 -25.09
N GLN A 167 5.48 -11.54 -24.35
CA GLN A 167 4.46 -12.42 -24.93
C GLN A 167 3.43 -11.67 -25.80
N LEU A 168 3.22 -10.37 -25.56
CA LEU A 168 2.23 -9.56 -26.28
C LEU A 168 2.75 -8.93 -27.58
N ARG A 169 4.03 -9.13 -27.89
CA ARG A 169 4.67 -8.69 -29.14
C ARG A 169 4.55 -9.76 -30.22
#